data_AF-A0A7Y7P654-F1
#
_entry.id   AF-A0A7Y7P654-F1
#
_cell.length_a   1.000
_cell.length_b   1.000
_cell.length_c   1.000
_cell.angle_alpha   90.00
_cell.angle_beta   90.00
_cell.angle_gamma   90.00
#
_symmetry.space_group_name_H-M   'P 1'
#
loop_
_entity.id
_entity.type
_entity.pdbx_description
1 polymer ?
#
loop_
_entity_poly.entity_id
_entity_poly.type
_entity_poly.pdbx_seq_one_letter_code
_entity_poly.pdbx_strand_id
1 'polypeptide(L)'
;MKIKSLLTCISLLFIIYSCDDPSTSRIKKDLSSRWTKFEIIEVKKDSANVRMATNIFRSLSLQVKDANVAILQSLINIENKKAPDNIEQNYINIDTTYKNIQGKLDNFLNSESKNMESCFYVKYLVSVNEKKIPKEELYFINNQNGDIIHRPSNWKDFLNELGWDKVVNESVKYLSELNNIKAKLKYKN
;
A
#
# COMPACT_ATOMS: atom_id res chain seq x y z
N MET A 1 -11.37 36.01 53.69
CA MET A 1 -11.11 34.59 53.35
C MET A 1 -11.86 34.19 52.07
N LYS A 2 -11.23 34.30 50.89
CA LYS A 2 -11.81 33.84 49.60
C LYS A 2 -10.74 33.25 48.67
N ILE A 3 -9.85 32.42 49.21
CA ILE A 3 -8.77 31.77 48.42
C ILE A 3 -9.06 30.26 48.21
N LYS A 4 -9.99 29.67 48.97
CA LYS A 4 -10.28 28.23 48.89
C LYS A 4 -11.18 27.79 47.72
N SER A 5 -11.81 28.73 47.00
CA SER A 5 -12.75 28.40 45.91
C SER A 5 -12.11 28.36 44.51
N LEU A 6 -10.88 28.86 44.34
CA LEU A 6 -10.23 28.93 43.03
C LEU A 6 -9.35 27.70 42.76
N LEU A 7 -8.76 27.10 43.80
CA LEU A 7 -7.93 25.90 43.68
C LEU A 7 -8.73 24.64 43.32
N THR A 8 -10.00 24.55 43.74
CA THR A 8 -10.86 23.40 43.45
C THR A 8 -11.33 23.33 41.99
N CYS A 9 -11.44 24.46 41.28
CA CYS A 9 -11.76 24.46 39.84
C CYS A 9 -10.55 24.06 38.99
N ILE A 10 -9.33 24.40 39.40
CA ILE A 10 -8.11 24.04 38.66
C ILE A 10 -7.79 22.55 38.84
N SER A 11 -8.03 21.98 40.02
CA SER A 11 -7.85 20.54 40.26
C SER A 11 -8.90 19.65 39.58
N LEU A 12 -10.07 20.18 39.20
CA LEU A 12 -11.09 19.42 38.46
C LEU A 12 -10.83 19.38 36.94
N LEU A 13 -10.10 20.37 36.40
CA LEU A 13 -9.75 20.45 34.98
C LEU A 13 -8.66 19.45 34.55
N PHE A 14 -7.81 18.99 35.47
CA PHE A 14 -6.78 17.99 35.18
C PHE A 14 -7.27 16.54 35.18
N ILE A 15 -8.45 16.25 35.75
CA ILE A 15 -8.99 14.88 35.81
C ILE A 15 -9.78 14.51 34.54
N ILE A 16 -10.13 15.49 33.70
CA ILE A 16 -10.86 15.25 32.44
C ILE A 16 -9.91 14.92 31.28
N TYR A 17 -8.59 15.09 31.46
CA TYR A 17 -7.59 14.99 30.37
C TYR A 17 -6.83 13.67 30.28
N SER A 18 -7.26 12.61 30.97
CA SER A 18 -6.57 11.32 30.91
C SER A 18 -7.50 10.12 30.99
N CYS A 19 -8.62 10.17 30.27
CA CYS A 19 -9.10 8.95 29.63
C CYS A 19 -8.32 8.85 28.31
N ASP A 20 -7.07 8.39 28.38
CA ASP A 20 -6.28 8.11 27.18
C ASP A 20 -7.12 7.19 26.30
N ASP A 21 -7.58 7.70 25.15
CA ASP A 21 -8.29 6.87 24.17
C ASP A 21 -7.39 5.64 23.92
N PRO A 22 -7.90 4.41 24.14
CA PRO A 22 -7.13 3.19 23.93
C PRO A 22 -6.45 3.17 22.55
N SER A 23 -7.06 3.82 21.56
CA SER A 23 -6.53 4.00 20.21
C SER A 23 -5.25 4.87 20.21
N THR A 24 -5.26 6.00 20.90
CA THR A 24 -4.10 6.91 21.02
C THR A 24 -2.94 6.25 21.76
N SER A 25 -3.24 5.50 22.83
CA SER A 25 -2.22 4.73 23.56
C SER A 25 -1.56 3.66 22.67
N ARG A 26 -2.36 2.95 21.86
CA ARG A 26 -1.87 1.97 20.88
C ARG A 26 -1.02 2.61 19.79
N ILE A 27 -1.44 3.73 19.22
CA ILE A 27 -0.69 4.49 18.22
C ILE A 27 0.66 4.95 18.80
N LYS A 28 0.66 5.48 20.04
CA LYS A 28 1.88 5.91 20.72
C LYS A 28 2.85 4.75 20.92
N LYS A 29 2.33 3.56 21.28
CA LYS A 29 3.14 2.34 21.42
C LYS A 29 3.77 1.91 20.10
N ASP A 30 3.01 1.93 19.00
CA ASP A 30 3.52 1.66 17.65
C ASP A 30 4.64 2.64 17.26
N LEU A 31 4.39 3.95 17.39
CA LEU A 31 5.36 4.99 17.08
C LEU A 31 6.65 4.85 17.89
N SER A 32 6.54 4.48 19.17
CA SER A 32 7.70 4.24 20.05
C SER A 32 8.53 3.03 19.62
N SER A 33 7.96 2.09 18.87
CA SER A 33 8.70 0.95 18.31
C SER A 33 9.47 1.31 17.03
N ARG A 34 9.00 2.33 16.29
CA ARG A 34 9.61 2.77 15.02
C ARG A 34 10.56 3.95 15.17
N TRP A 35 10.36 4.79 16.18
CA TRP A 35 11.08 6.06 16.34
C TRP A 35 11.61 6.25 17.76
N THR A 36 12.90 6.60 17.89
CA THR A 36 13.53 6.90 19.19
C THR A 36 12.96 8.15 19.85
N LYS A 37 12.58 9.16 19.04
CA LYS A 37 12.00 10.42 19.52
C LYS A 37 10.95 10.93 18.53
N PHE A 38 9.72 11.08 19.01
CA PHE A 38 8.60 11.62 18.24
C PHE A 38 7.66 12.48 19.11
N GLU A 39 6.87 13.31 18.46
CA GLU A 39 5.85 14.17 19.07
C GLU A 39 4.55 14.03 18.27
N ILE A 40 3.49 13.55 18.92
CA ILE A 40 2.16 13.46 18.30
C ILE A 40 1.54 14.86 18.29
N ILE A 41 1.14 15.32 17.12
CA ILE A 41 0.51 16.63 16.90
C ILE A 41 -1.01 16.49 16.84
N GLU A 42 -1.51 15.47 16.14
CA GLU A 42 -2.94 15.26 15.94
C GLU A 42 -3.25 13.78 15.82
N VAL A 43 -4.33 13.35 16.48
CA VAL A 43 -4.98 12.05 16.24
C VAL A 43 -6.47 12.33 16.07
N LYS A 44 -7.02 11.95 14.92
CA LYS A 44 -8.47 12.07 14.67
C LYS A 44 -9.00 10.82 13.98
N LYS A 45 -10.29 10.53 14.19
CA LYS A 45 -10.99 9.48 13.45
C LYS A 45 -11.06 9.87 11.98
N ASP A 46 -10.89 8.88 11.12
CA ASP A 46 -10.93 9.03 9.66
C ASP A 46 -11.47 7.71 9.03
N SER A 47 -11.56 7.67 7.71
CA SER A 47 -11.92 6.49 6.95
C SER A 47 -11.04 6.36 5.72
N ALA A 48 -10.32 5.25 5.60
CA ALA A 48 -9.42 4.99 4.50
C ALA A 48 -9.21 3.49 4.29
N ASN A 49 -8.71 3.11 3.12
CA ASN A 49 -8.53 1.71 2.70
C ASN A 49 -7.20 1.07 3.17
N VAL A 50 -6.80 1.25 4.43
CA VAL A 50 -5.43 0.93 4.90
C VAL A 50 -5.05 -0.55 4.74
N ARG A 51 -5.81 -1.45 5.36
CA ARG A 51 -5.56 -2.91 5.32
C ARG A 51 -5.91 -3.47 3.94
N MET A 52 -7.02 -3.02 3.36
CA MET A 52 -7.44 -3.48 2.04
C MET A 52 -6.40 -3.17 0.97
N ALA A 53 -5.92 -1.94 0.87
CA ALA A 53 -4.91 -1.55 -0.12
C ALA A 53 -3.61 -2.33 0.06
N THR A 54 -3.15 -2.50 1.30
CA THR A 54 -1.96 -3.29 1.61
C THR A 54 -2.10 -4.74 1.13
N ASN A 55 -3.26 -5.36 1.34
CA ASN A 55 -3.52 -6.73 0.93
C ASN A 55 -3.69 -6.88 -0.59
N ILE A 56 -4.37 -5.94 -1.25
CA ILE A 56 -4.49 -5.93 -2.71
C ILE A 56 -3.10 -5.81 -3.34
N PHE A 57 -2.24 -4.92 -2.84
CA PHE A 57 -0.88 -4.77 -3.36
C PHE A 57 -0.05 -6.05 -3.22
N ARG A 58 -0.11 -6.72 -2.06
CA ARG A 58 0.58 -8.01 -1.84
C ARG A 58 0.10 -9.07 -2.82
N SER A 59 -1.21 -9.20 -2.99
CA SER A 59 -1.83 -10.13 -3.94
C SER A 59 -1.39 -9.84 -5.37
N LEU A 60 -1.42 -8.56 -5.77
CA LEU A 60 -1.01 -8.12 -7.10
C LEU A 60 0.46 -8.42 -7.39
N SER A 61 1.34 -8.21 -6.42
CA SER A 61 2.77 -8.51 -6.53
C SER A 61 3.02 -10.00 -6.80
N LEU A 62 2.24 -10.90 -6.17
CA LEU A 62 2.31 -12.33 -6.42
C LEU A 62 1.78 -12.68 -7.81
N GLN A 63 0.64 -12.10 -8.20
CA GLN A 63 0.03 -12.35 -9.50
C GLN A 63 0.93 -11.90 -10.66
N VAL A 64 1.70 -10.81 -10.51
CA VAL A 64 2.71 -10.40 -11.49
C VAL A 64 3.80 -11.46 -11.63
N LYS A 65 4.28 -12.03 -10.51
CA LYS A 65 5.28 -13.11 -10.56
C LYS A 65 4.73 -14.36 -11.25
N ASP A 66 3.52 -14.78 -10.90
CA ASP A 66 2.87 -15.95 -11.50
C ASP A 66 2.63 -15.75 -13.00
N ALA A 67 2.21 -14.55 -13.40
CA ALA A 67 2.08 -14.16 -14.79
C ALA A 67 3.43 -14.26 -15.53
N ASN A 68 4.52 -13.78 -14.93
CA ASN A 68 5.84 -13.89 -15.54
C ASN A 68 6.31 -15.34 -15.72
N VAL A 69 5.95 -16.25 -14.81
CA VAL A 69 6.21 -17.69 -14.98
C VAL A 69 5.42 -18.25 -16.16
N ALA A 70 4.12 -17.93 -16.27
CA ALA A 70 3.27 -18.38 -17.37
C ALA A 70 3.73 -17.84 -18.74
N ILE A 71 4.15 -16.56 -18.77
CA ILE A 71 4.72 -15.92 -19.96
C ILE A 71 6.00 -16.63 -20.37
N LEU A 72 6.93 -16.87 -19.43
CA LEU A 72 8.19 -17.55 -19.72
C LEU A 72 7.96 -18.96 -20.27
N GLN A 73 7.02 -19.72 -19.70
CA GLN A 73 6.65 -21.04 -20.23
C GLN A 73 6.11 -20.95 -21.66
N SER A 74 5.29 -19.95 -21.95
CA SER A 74 4.75 -19.72 -23.29
C SER A 74 5.84 -19.32 -24.29
N LEU A 75 6.84 -18.52 -23.87
CA LEU A 75 8.00 -18.17 -24.69
C LEU A 75 8.86 -19.40 -25.01
N ILE A 76 9.16 -20.24 -24.02
CA ILE A 76 9.89 -21.50 -24.21
C ILE A 76 9.13 -22.42 -25.19
N ASN A 77 7.80 -22.47 -25.10
CA ASN A 77 6.97 -23.23 -26.03
C ASN A 77 7.06 -22.71 -27.47
N ILE A 78 7.18 -21.39 -27.65
CA ILE A 78 7.38 -20.78 -28.97
C ILE A 78 8.74 -21.14 -29.54
N GLU A 79 9.80 -21.10 -28.73
CA GLU A 79 11.16 -21.45 -29.16
C GLU A 79 11.28 -22.93 -29.57
N ASN A 80 10.60 -23.82 -28.84
CA ASN A 80 10.69 -25.26 -29.07
C ASN A 80 9.78 -25.77 -30.21
N LYS A 81 8.75 -25.03 -30.62
CA LYS A 81 7.75 -25.49 -31.60
C LYS A 81 7.99 -24.90 -32.99
N LYS A 82 8.04 -25.76 -34.02
CA LYS A 82 8.23 -25.39 -35.43
C LYS A 82 6.94 -25.03 -36.20
N ALA A 83 5.75 -25.22 -35.62
CA ALA A 83 4.47 -25.02 -36.28
C ALA A 83 3.86 -23.62 -36.01
N PRO A 84 3.43 -22.85 -37.03
CA PRO A 84 2.91 -21.48 -36.88
C PRO A 84 1.71 -21.33 -35.94
N ASP A 85 0.71 -22.22 -36.04
CA ASP A 85 -0.55 -22.11 -35.27
C ASP A 85 -0.30 -22.23 -33.75
N ASN A 86 0.71 -23.01 -33.37
CA ASN A 86 1.15 -23.11 -31.99
C ASN A 86 1.82 -21.81 -31.50
N ILE A 87 2.48 -21.06 -32.38
CA ILE A 87 3.12 -19.77 -32.02
C ILE A 87 2.04 -18.71 -31.82
N GLU A 88 1.05 -18.64 -32.70
CA GLU A 88 -0.05 -17.68 -32.60
C GLU A 88 -0.87 -17.88 -31.31
N GLN A 89 -1.23 -19.12 -30.98
CA GLN A 89 -1.97 -19.40 -29.74
C GLN A 89 -1.16 -19.00 -28.50
N ASN A 90 0.14 -19.31 -28.45
CA ASN A 90 0.99 -18.88 -27.33
C ASN A 90 1.14 -17.37 -27.26
N TYR A 91 1.23 -16.68 -28.41
CA TYR A 91 1.21 -15.22 -28.46
C TYR A 91 -0.08 -14.64 -27.88
N ILE A 92 -1.25 -15.15 -28.27
CA ILE A 92 -2.55 -14.71 -27.75
C ILE A 92 -2.63 -14.92 -26.23
N ASN A 93 -2.11 -16.05 -25.73
CA ASN A 93 -2.06 -16.33 -24.30
C ASN A 93 -1.22 -15.28 -23.56
N ILE A 94 0.00 -15.00 -24.04
CA ILE A 94 0.89 -14.00 -23.44
C ILE A 94 0.23 -12.61 -23.46
N ASP A 95 -0.32 -12.17 -24.60
CA ASP A 95 -0.99 -10.87 -24.74
C ASP A 95 -2.19 -10.75 -23.76
N THR A 96 -2.97 -11.81 -23.64
CA THR A 96 -4.09 -11.88 -22.69
C THR A 96 -3.60 -11.78 -21.24
N THR A 97 -2.52 -12.48 -20.89
CA THR A 97 -1.91 -12.38 -19.55
C THR A 97 -1.47 -10.95 -19.24
N TYR A 98 -0.80 -10.26 -20.18
CA TYR A 98 -0.41 -8.87 -19.99
C TYR A 98 -1.60 -7.94 -19.78
N LYS A 99 -2.62 -8.02 -20.63
CA LYS A 99 -3.83 -7.19 -20.51
C LYS A 99 -4.53 -7.40 -19.16
N ASN A 100 -4.58 -8.65 -18.70
CA ASN A 100 -5.15 -8.98 -17.39
C ASN A 100 -4.35 -8.37 -16.24
N ILE A 101 -3.02 -8.43 -16.28
CA ILE A 101 -2.15 -7.80 -15.26
C ILE A 101 -2.28 -6.28 -15.30
N GLN A 102 -2.26 -5.67 -16.50
CA GLN A 102 -2.44 -4.24 -16.68
C GLN A 102 -3.76 -3.76 -16.07
N GLY A 103 -4.87 -4.42 -16.40
CA GLY A 103 -6.18 -4.07 -15.84
C GLY A 103 -6.21 -4.15 -14.31
N LYS A 104 -5.48 -5.09 -13.70
CA LYS A 104 -5.36 -5.18 -12.24
C LYS A 104 -4.50 -4.07 -11.63
N LEU A 105 -3.40 -3.69 -12.29
CA LEU A 105 -2.56 -2.56 -11.88
C LEU A 105 -3.37 -1.25 -11.92
N ASP A 106 -4.09 -1.01 -13.01
CA ASP A 106 -4.94 0.17 -13.17
C ASP A 106 -6.07 0.19 -12.13
N ASN A 107 -6.69 -0.96 -11.85
CA ASN A 107 -7.72 -1.06 -10.82
C ASN A 107 -7.18 -0.75 -9.42
N PHE A 108 -5.94 -1.16 -9.11
CA PHE A 108 -5.31 -0.84 -7.83
C PHE A 108 -4.99 0.65 -7.70
N LEU A 109 -4.45 1.29 -8.74
CA LEU A 109 -4.21 2.74 -8.73
C LEU A 109 -5.48 3.54 -8.47
N ASN A 110 -6.61 3.07 -8.99
CA ASN A 110 -7.93 3.68 -8.81
C ASN A 110 -8.66 3.23 -7.52
N SER A 111 -7.96 2.58 -6.58
CA SER A 111 -8.58 2.02 -5.36
C SER A 111 -8.46 2.89 -4.12
N GLU A 112 -7.73 4.02 -4.18
CA GLU A 112 -7.42 4.91 -3.03
C GLU A 112 -8.65 5.20 -2.14
N SER A 113 -9.80 5.48 -2.76
CA SER A 113 -11.04 5.85 -2.08
C SER A 113 -12.09 4.73 -2.01
N LYS A 114 -11.76 3.50 -2.41
CA LYS A 114 -12.71 2.37 -2.43
C LYS A 114 -12.59 1.54 -1.16
N ASN A 115 -13.72 0.97 -0.71
CA ASN A 115 -13.78 0.04 0.44
C ASN A 115 -13.13 0.63 1.71
N MET A 116 -13.49 1.86 2.06
CA MET A 116 -12.93 2.55 3.21
C MET A 116 -13.30 1.85 4.52
N GLU A 117 -12.34 1.74 5.43
CA GLU A 117 -12.50 1.18 6.77
C GLU A 117 -12.23 2.25 7.81
N SER A 118 -12.92 2.15 8.96
CA SER A 118 -12.71 3.09 10.07
C SER A 118 -11.25 3.04 10.53
N CYS A 119 -10.61 4.19 10.54
CA CYS A 119 -9.19 4.32 10.87
C CYS A 119 -8.94 5.62 11.65
N PHE A 120 -7.67 5.90 11.94
CA PHE A 120 -7.22 7.15 12.55
C PHE A 120 -6.21 7.84 11.64
N TYR A 121 -6.42 9.12 11.38
CA TYR A 121 -5.36 9.99 10.85
C TYR A 121 -4.47 10.42 12.00
N VAL A 122 -3.16 10.28 11.80
CA VAL A 122 -2.13 10.61 12.79
C VAL A 122 -1.10 11.52 12.15
N LYS A 123 -0.95 12.71 12.72
CA LYS A 123 0.12 13.66 12.38
C LYS A 123 1.12 13.73 13.51
N TYR A 124 2.39 13.55 13.20
CA TYR A 124 3.45 13.54 14.19
C TYR A 124 4.76 14.09 13.63
N LEU A 125 5.67 14.50 14.52
CA LEU A 125 7.01 14.96 14.17
C LEU A 125 8.03 13.92 14.62
N VAL A 126 8.92 13.52 13.72
CA VAL A 126 10.07 12.64 14.04
C VAL A 126 11.32 13.49 14.18
N SER A 127 12.11 13.25 15.23
CA SER A 127 13.40 13.93 15.39
C SER A 127 14.53 13.14 14.71
N VAL A 128 15.14 13.70 13.67
CA VAL A 128 16.29 13.12 12.95
C VAL A 128 17.41 14.17 12.90
N ASN A 129 18.55 13.88 13.53
CA ASN A 129 19.71 14.78 13.56
C ASN A 129 19.32 16.24 13.89
N GLU A 130 18.62 16.43 15.01
CA GLU A 130 18.11 17.72 15.51
C GLU A 130 17.01 18.39 14.68
N LYS A 131 16.69 17.88 13.49
CA LYS A 131 15.55 18.33 12.68
C LYS A 131 14.28 17.59 13.04
N LYS A 132 13.15 18.31 13.08
CA LYS A 132 11.80 17.73 13.19
C LYS A 132 11.21 17.55 11.79
N ILE A 133 10.96 16.30 11.40
CA ILE A 133 10.36 15.94 10.10
C ILE A 133 8.89 15.61 10.32
N PRO A 134 7.95 16.30 9.66
CA PRO A 134 6.54 15.97 9.75
C PRO A 134 6.22 14.67 9.02
N LYS A 135 5.35 13.87 9.63
CA LYS A 135 4.81 12.62 9.09
C LYS A 135 3.31 12.59 9.29
N GLU A 136 2.62 12.04 8.30
CA GLU A 136 1.18 11.89 8.27
C GLU A 136 0.83 10.47 7.82
N GLU A 137 0.07 9.75 8.63
CA GLU A 137 -0.23 8.33 8.44
C GLU A 137 -1.68 8.03 8.81
N LEU A 138 -2.22 6.96 8.20
CA LEU A 138 -3.53 6.40 8.47
C LEU A 138 -3.36 5.06 9.17
N TYR A 139 -4.00 4.89 10.34
CA TYR A 139 -3.88 3.73 11.21
C TYR A 139 -5.20 2.96 11.26
N PHE A 140 -5.17 1.72 10.77
CA PHE A 140 -6.19 0.72 11.06
C PHE A 140 -5.78 -0.05 12.32
N ILE A 141 -6.63 -0.02 13.34
CA ILE A 141 -6.43 -0.73 14.60
C ILE A 141 -7.47 -1.85 14.67
N ASN A 142 -7.02 -3.10 14.68
CA ASN A 142 -7.91 -4.23 14.86
C ASN A 142 -8.36 -4.30 16.33
N ASN A 143 -9.66 -4.12 16.57
CA ASN A 143 -10.23 -4.12 17.91
C ASN A 143 -10.19 -5.50 18.58
N GLN A 144 -10.11 -6.59 17.81
CA GLN A 144 -10.18 -7.96 18.32
C GLN A 144 -8.85 -8.44 18.90
N ASN A 145 -7.74 -8.18 18.21
CA ASN A 145 -6.41 -8.69 18.58
C ASN A 145 -5.37 -7.60 18.84
N GLY A 146 -5.69 -6.34 18.55
CA GLY A 146 -4.78 -5.21 18.75
C GLY A 146 -3.79 -4.98 17.64
N ASP A 147 -3.87 -5.72 16.52
CA ASP A 147 -2.99 -5.52 15.38
C ASP A 147 -3.13 -4.11 14.80
N ILE A 148 -2.00 -3.50 14.47
CA ILE A 148 -1.94 -2.18 13.85
C ILE A 148 -1.43 -2.35 12.44
N ILE A 149 -2.16 -1.79 11.48
CA ILE A 149 -1.70 -1.63 10.10
C ILE A 149 -1.75 -0.14 9.83
N HIS A 150 -0.63 0.43 9.38
CA HIS A 150 -0.56 1.83 9.03
C HIS A 150 -0.03 2.01 7.61
N ARG A 151 -0.38 3.14 6.99
CA ARG A 151 0.21 3.59 5.72
C ARG A 151 0.33 5.12 5.69
N PRO A 152 1.20 5.69 4.83
CA PRO A 152 1.20 7.13 4.57
C PRO A 152 -0.19 7.64 4.19
N SER A 153 -0.54 8.85 4.64
CA SER A 153 -1.79 9.51 4.26
C SER A 153 -1.80 9.79 2.75
N ASN A 154 -0.69 10.29 2.22
CA ASN A 154 -0.49 10.54 0.81
C ASN A 154 -0.34 9.22 0.03
N TRP A 155 -1.19 9.03 -0.99
CA TRP A 155 -1.18 7.80 -1.79
C TRP A 155 0.11 7.58 -2.56
N LYS A 156 0.74 8.64 -3.09
CA LYS A 156 2.01 8.53 -3.81
C LYS A 156 3.13 8.06 -2.88
N ASP A 157 3.18 8.57 -1.66
CA ASP A 157 4.14 8.13 -0.65
C ASP A 157 3.91 6.65 -0.28
N PHE A 158 2.64 6.26 -0.14
CA PHE A 158 2.28 4.86 0.07
C PHE A 158 2.72 3.95 -1.09
N LEU A 159 2.49 4.34 -2.35
CA LEU A 159 2.95 3.59 -3.52
C LEU A 159 4.49 3.46 -3.53
N ASN A 160 5.20 4.52 -3.14
CA ASN A 160 6.65 4.51 -3.07
C ASN A 160 7.16 3.56 -1.98
N GLU A 161 6.58 3.60 -0.78
CA GLU A 161 6.91 2.68 0.32
C GLU A 161 6.64 1.21 -0.04
N LEU A 162 5.57 0.95 -0.78
CA LEU A 162 5.25 -0.38 -1.28
C LEU A 162 6.23 -0.87 -2.37
N GLY A 163 7.00 0.02 -2.99
CA GLY A 163 7.84 -0.31 -4.14
C GLY A 163 7.03 -0.54 -5.41
N TRP A 164 5.96 0.24 -5.62
CA TRP A 164 5.08 0.17 -6.78
C TRP A 164 5.83 0.09 -8.12
N ASP A 165 6.85 0.94 -8.30
CA ASP A 165 7.64 0.99 -9.54
C ASP A 165 8.31 -0.35 -9.86
N LYS A 166 8.73 -1.11 -8.84
CA LYS A 166 9.31 -2.45 -9.05
C LYS A 166 8.28 -3.42 -9.60
N VAL A 167 7.05 -3.36 -9.09
CA VAL A 167 5.94 -4.21 -9.56
C VAL A 167 5.56 -3.85 -10.99
N VAL A 168 5.49 -2.55 -11.32
CA VAL A 168 5.23 -2.07 -12.69
C VAL A 168 6.32 -2.54 -13.64
N ASN A 169 7.59 -2.36 -13.29
CA ASN A 169 8.72 -2.78 -14.13
C ASN A 169 8.73 -4.30 -14.34
N GLU A 170 8.48 -5.08 -13.28
CA GLU A 170 8.39 -6.54 -13.38
C GLU A 170 7.20 -6.98 -14.25
N SER A 171 6.10 -6.23 -14.23
CA SER A 171 4.89 -6.53 -15.02
C SER A 171 5.06 -6.36 -16.52
N VAL A 172 6.12 -5.68 -16.99
CA VAL A 172 6.42 -5.45 -18.41
C VAL A 172 7.72 -6.14 -18.85
N LYS A 173 8.28 -7.01 -18.00
CA LYS A 173 9.61 -7.61 -18.15
C LYS A 173 9.86 -8.24 -19.52
N TYR A 174 8.90 -8.97 -20.08
CA TYR A 174 9.04 -9.67 -21.36
C TYR A 174 8.28 -8.99 -22.52
N LEU A 175 7.96 -7.70 -22.39
CA LEU A 175 7.15 -7.00 -23.38
C LEU A 175 7.91 -6.87 -24.72
N SER A 176 9.24 -6.79 -24.66
CA SER A 176 10.09 -6.68 -25.86
C SER A 176 10.02 -7.96 -26.71
N GLU A 177 10.03 -9.12 -26.06
CA GLU A 177 9.95 -10.45 -26.66
C GLU A 177 8.58 -10.66 -27.29
N LEU A 178 7.51 -10.23 -26.61
CA LEU A 178 6.16 -10.25 -27.17
C LEU A 178 6.05 -9.40 -28.45
N ASN A 179 6.62 -8.20 -28.44
CA ASN A 179 6.62 -7.31 -29.61
C ASN A 179 7.40 -7.92 -30.78
N ASN A 180 8.51 -8.60 -30.51
CA ASN A 180 9.29 -9.32 -31.52
C ASN A 180 8.48 -10.47 -32.15
N ILE A 181 7.74 -11.23 -31.34
CA ILE A 181 6.86 -12.30 -31.83
C ILE A 181 5.73 -11.70 -32.70
N LYS A 182 5.08 -10.63 -32.23
CA LYS A 182 4.03 -9.92 -32.97
C LYS A 182 4.49 -9.46 -34.34
N ALA A 183 5.69 -8.87 -34.41
CA ALA A 183 6.27 -8.44 -35.68
C ALA A 183 6.45 -9.63 -36.63
N LYS A 184 7.05 -10.72 -36.17
CA LYS A 184 7.24 -11.95 -36.97
C LYS A 184 5.92 -12.54 -37.49
N LEU A 185 4.84 -12.48 -36.70
CA LEU A 185 3.52 -12.94 -37.13
C LEU A 185 2.91 -12.04 -38.21
N LYS A 186 3.08 -10.71 -38.11
CA LYS A 186 2.57 -9.77 -39.12
C LYS A 186 3.18 -9.94 -40.50
N TYR A 187 4.44 -10.39 -40.60
CA TYR A 187 5.11 -10.64 -41.88
C TYR A 187 4.67 -11.95 -42.58
N LYS A 188 3.74 -12.71 -42.00
CA LYS A 188 3.20 -13.96 -42.60
C LYS A 188 1.85 -13.79 -43.31
N ASN A 189 1.21 -12.63 -43.19
CA ASN A 189 -0.01 -12.25 -43.93
C ASN A 189 0.33 -11.34 -45.10
#